data_AF-G7VG82-F1
#
_entry.id   AF-G7VG82-F1
#
_cell.length_a   1.000
_cell.length_b   1.000
_cell.length_c   1.000
_cell.angle_alpha   90.00
_cell.angle_beta   90.00
_cell.angle_gamma   90.00
#
_symmetry.space_group_name_H-M   'P 1'
#
loop_
_entity.id
_entity.type
_entity.pdbx_description
1 polymer ?
#
loop_
_entity_poly.entity_id
_entity_poly.type
_entity_poly.pdbx_seq_one_letter_code
_entity_poly.pdbx_strand_id
1 'polypeptide(L)'
;MRRRGGRAGDRPDCRILNTALRRGLTASTAQWICRQAEALGISEREMLKAVLKAATHGVWLGEEEWRLLASTARGRLAKYAEYVARKVKQGYTVAEAVAEIENTPRRGDLTRLLDVVKTLALNIAQKIRP
;
A
#
# COMPACT_ATOMS: atom_id res chain seq x y z
N MET A 1 12.31 7.05 -36.11
CA MET A 1 12.81 6.03 -35.17
C MET A 1 14.18 6.44 -34.65
N ARG A 2 14.32 6.90 -33.40
CA ARG A 2 15.63 7.10 -32.76
C ARG A 2 15.84 6.00 -31.73
N ARG A 3 16.67 5.01 -32.06
CA ARG A 3 17.17 4.02 -31.08
C ARG A 3 18.24 4.72 -30.25
N ARG A 4 17.98 4.94 -28.95
CA ARG A 4 19.06 5.17 -27.98
C ARG A 4 19.35 3.83 -27.33
N GLY A 5 20.54 3.31 -27.59
CA GLY A 5 21.09 2.19 -26.84
C GLY A 5 21.31 2.61 -25.39
N GLY A 6 20.68 1.90 -24.46
CA GLY A 6 21.07 1.91 -23.05
C GLY A 6 22.10 0.81 -22.83
N ARG A 7 23.26 1.17 -22.27
CA ARG A 7 24.26 0.18 -21.82
C ARG A 7 23.72 -0.49 -20.56
N ALA A 8 24.04 -1.77 -20.39
CA ALA A 8 23.96 -2.43 -19.09
C ALA A 8 24.86 -1.68 -18.09
N GLY A 9 24.25 -0.84 -17.25
CA GLY A 9 24.97 0.00 -16.28
C GLY A 9 24.29 1.33 -15.94
N ASP A 10 23.28 1.79 -16.69
CA ASP A 10 22.52 2.99 -16.32
C ASP A 10 21.66 2.70 -15.09
N ARG A 11 22.09 3.18 -13.92
CA ARG A 11 21.21 3.30 -12.76
C ARG A 11 19.98 4.10 -13.19
N PRO A 12 18.75 3.66 -12.88
CA PRO A 12 17.57 4.47 -13.18
C PRO A 12 17.74 5.82 -12.50
N ASP A 13 17.69 6.90 -13.30
CA ASP A 13 17.74 8.26 -12.81
C ASP A 13 16.65 8.46 -11.75
N CYS A 14 17.05 8.46 -10.48
CA CYS A 14 16.14 8.56 -9.35
C CYS A 14 15.55 9.97 -9.28
N ARG A 15 14.33 10.14 -9.79
CA ARG A 15 13.71 11.46 -9.98
C ARG A 15 13.31 12.12 -8.67
N ILE A 16 13.15 11.34 -7.60
CA ILE A 16 12.82 11.85 -6.26
C ILE A 16 14.03 12.27 -5.42
N LEU A 17 15.28 12.12 -5.89
CA LEU A 17 16.49 12.35 -5.08
C LEU A 17 16.45 13.70 -4.32
N ASN A 18 16.29 14.80 -5.04
CA ASN A 18 16.22 16.14 -4.43
C ASN A 18 15.04 16.30 -3.46
N THR A 19 13.92 15.64 -3.74
CA THR A 19 12.74 15.66 -2.86
C THR A 19 13.02 14.90 -1.57
N ALA A 20 13.64 13.72 -1.66
CA ALA A 20 14.01 12.89 -0.52
C ALA A 20 15.03 13.60 0.39
N LEU A 21 16.05 14.24 -0.20
CA LEU A 21 17.05 15.03 0.54
C LEU A 21 16.40 16.20 1.31
N ARG A 22 15.48 16.94 0.67
CA ARG A 22 14.71 18.02 1.34
C ARG A 22 13.83 17.51 2.48
N ARG A 23 13.50 16.23 2.50
CA ARG A 23 12.74 15.57 3.57
C ARG A 23 13.65 14.96 4.65
N GLY A 24 14.96 15.18 4.58
CA GLY A 24 15.94 14.70 5.56
C GLY A 24 16.41 13.25 5.34
N LEU A 25 16.07 12.63 4.21
CA LEU A 25 16.56 11.30 3.86
C LEU A 25 17.96 11.40 3.25
N THR A 26 18.74 10.32 3.34
CA THR A 26 20.06 10.24 2.71
C THR A 26 19.95 9.94 1.21
N ALA A 27 21.02 10.20 0.46
CA ALA A 27 21.09 9.86 -0.96
C ALA A 27 20.98 8.34 -1.21
N SER A 28 21.55 7.52 -0.32
CA SER A 28 21.44 6.05 -0.40
C SER A 28 20.00 5.59 -0.16
N THR A 29 19.30 6.17 0.81
CA THR A 29 17.88 5.91 1.03
C THR A 29 17.04 6.30 -0.17
N ALA A 30 17.28 7.48 -0.77
CA ALA A 30 16.57 7.90 -1.97
C ALA A 30 16.76 6.91 -3.13
N GLN A 31 17.99 6.46 -3.38
CA GLN A 31 18.28 5.45 -4.40
C GLN A 31 17.60 4.11 -4.10
N TRP A 32 17.58 3.70 -2.84
CA TRP A 32 16.86 2.51 -2.42
C TRP A 32 15.35 2.64 -2.70
N ILE A 33 14.73 3.79 -2.38
CA ILE A 33 13.31 4.05 -2.68
C ILE A 33 13.04 3.93 -4.19
N CYS A 34 13.93 4.47 -5.03
CA CYS A 34 13.80 4.39 -6.49
C CYS A 34 13.87 2.94 -7.00
N ARG A 35 14.86 2.15 -6.54
CA ARG A 35 14.95 0.73 -6.88
C ARG A 35 13.73 -0.06 -6.40
N GLN A 36 13.26 0.23 -5.19
CA GLN A 36 12.09 -0.44 -4.63
C GLN A 36 10.81 -0.09 -5.41
N ALA A 37 10.64 1.17 -5.81
CA ALA A 37 9.51 1.59 -6.63
C ALA A 37 9.51 0.89 -7.98
N GLU A 38 10.68 0.78 -8.63
CA GLU A 38 10.85 0.03 -9.88
C GLU A 38 10.52 -1.46 -9.70
N ALA A 39 11.07 -2.11 -8.66
CA ALA A 39 10.83 -3.53 -8.38
C ALA A 39 9.35 -3.84 -8.12
N LEU A 40 8.61 -2.90 -7.54
CA LEU A 40 7.18 -3.03 -7.27
C LEU A 40 6.29 -2.53 -8.41
N GLY A 41 6.87 -1.94 -9.48
CA GLY A 41 6.11 -1.38 -10.59
C GLY A 41 5.25 -0.16 -10.23
N ILE A 42 5.63 0.61 -9.20
CA ILE A 42 4.89 1.78 -8.72
C ILE A 42 5.69 3.08 -8.95
N SER A 43 5.03 4.22 -8.80
CA SER A 43 5.73 5.51 -8.93
C SER A 43 6.67 5.76 -7.75
N GLU A 44 7.85 6.32 -8.03
CA GLU A 44 8.81 6.72 -6.99
C GLU A 44 8.20 7.68 -5.95
N ARG A 45 7.28 8.56 -6.39
CA ARG A 45 6.58 9.50 -5.50
C ARG A 45 5.64 8.78 -4.55
N GLU A 46 4.92 7.76 -5.02
CA GLU A 46 4.05 6.95 -4.19
C GLU A 46 4.86 6.14 -3.18
N MET A 47 5.98 5.54 -3.61
CA MET A 47 6.88 4.82 -2.73
C MET A 47 7.48 5.74 -1.65
N LEU A 48 7.98 6.92 -2.04
CA LEU A 48 8.49 7.92 -1.09
C LEU A 48 7.43 8.29 -0.06
N LYS A 49 6.19 8.56 -0.51
CA LYS A 49 5.09 8.90 0.39
C LYS A 49 4.78 7.76 1.37
N ALA A 50 4.80 6.50 0.90
CA ALA A 50 4.56 5.33 1.74
C ALA A 50 5.67 5.12 2.77
N VAL A 51 6.93 5.25 2.38
CA VAL A 51 8.08 5.17 3.29
C VAL A 51 8.00 6.26 4.37
N LEU A 52 7.71 7.51 3.99
CA LEU A 52 7.55 8.58 4.97
C LEU A 52 6.40 8.32 5.95
N LYS A 53 5.31 7.70 5.50
CA LYS A 53 4.16 7.32 6.34
C LYS A 53 4.47 6.15 7.29
N ALA A 54 5.30 5.21 6.89
CA ALA A 54 5.79 4.18 7.81
C ALA A 54 6.76 4.79 8.85
N ALA A 55 7.66 5.66 8.37
CA ALA A 55 8.66 6.33 9.19
C ALA A 55 8.05 7.24 10.28
N THR A 56 6.88 7.85 10.05
CA THR A 56 6.18 8.62 11.10
C THR A 56 5.80 7.79 12.32
N HIS A 57 5.73 6.47 12.18
CA HIS A 57 5.49 5.53 13.28
C HIS A 57 6.77 4.85 13.77
N GLY A 58 7.95 5.23 13.25
CA GLY A 58 9.24 4.64 13.58
C GLY A 58 9.45 3.25 12.99
N VAL A 59 8.68 2.88 11.96
CA VAL A 59 8.75 1.55 11.34
C VAL A 59 9.46 1.64 10.00
N TRP A 60 10.43 0.75 9.80
CA TRP A 60 11.10 0.54 8.52
C TRP A 60 10.74 -0.84 7.99
N LEU A 61 10.02 -0.89 6.88
CA LEU A 61 9.64 -2.15 6.25
C LEU A 61 10.75 -2.64 5.30
N GLY A 62 11.04 -3.93 5.34
CA GLY A 62 11.96 -4.63 4.44
C GLY A 62 11.36 -4.85 3.05
N GLU A 63 12.18 -5.34 2.11
CA GLU A 63 11.76 -5.51 0.71
C GLU A 63 10.58 -6.48 0.53
N GLU A 64 10.59 -7.59 1.28
CA GLU A 64 9.53 -8.61 1.23
C GLU A 64 8.21 -8.09 1.81
N GLU A 65 8.29 -7.33 2.89
CA GLU A 65 7.15 -6.66 3.51
C GLU A 65 6.53 -5.63 2.57
N TRP A 66 7.37 -4.88 1.84
CA TRP A 66 6.88 -3.98 0.79
C TRP A 66 6.24 -4.72 -0.38
N ARG A 67 6.79 -5.87 -0.80
CA ARG A 67 6.15 -6.72 -1.83
C ARG A 67 4.79 -7.21 -1.37
N LEU A 68 4.70 -7.75 -0.16
CA LEU A 68 3.46 -8.22 0.45
C LEU A 68 2.42 -7.09 0.55
N LEU A 69 2.84 -5.92 1.01
CA LEU A 69 1.95 -4.77 1.11
C LEU A 69 1.49 -4.29 -0.28
N ALA A 70 2.38 -4.23 -1.26
CA ALA A 70 2.07 -3.78 -2.61
C ALA A 70 1.09 -4.70 -3.34
N SER A 71 1.17 -6.02 -3.13
CA SER A 71 0.18 -6.96 -3.71
C SER A 71 -1.24 -6.70 -3.22
N THR A 72 -1.38 -6.26 -1.97
CA THR A 72 -2.68 -5.98 -1.34
C THR A 72 -3.15 -4.53 -1.59
N ALA A 73 -2.22 -3.59 -1.75
CA ALA A 73 -2.47 -2.15 -1.76
C ALA A 73 -2.68 -1.54 -3.15
N ARG A 74 -3.71 -1.95 -3.90
CA ARG A 74 -4.04 -1.36 -5.22
C ARG A 74 -4.25 0.16 -5.16
N GLY A 75 -3.22 0.95 -5.49
CA GLY A 75 -3.22 2.42 -5.55
C GLY A 75 -3.40 3.14 -4.20
N ARG A 76 -3.20 2.43 -3.08
CA ARG A 76 -3.37 2.97 -1.71
C ARG A 76 -2.19 2.66 -0.81
N LEU A 77 -1.02 2.45 -1.40
CA LEU A 77 0.17 1.96 -0.69
C LEU A 77 0.51 2.82 0.54
N ALA A 78 0.51 4.15 0.39
CA ALA A 78 0.84 5.03 1.51
C ALA A 78 -0.15 4.92 2.69
N LYS A 79 -1.44 4.71 2.41
CA LYS A 79 -2.46 4.53 3.47
C LYS A 79 -2.25 3.21 4.20
N TYR A 80 -1.97 2.14 3.46
CA TYR A 80 -1.76 0.83 4.07
C TYR A 80 -0.40 0.72 4.76
N ALA A 81 0.64 1.39 4.26
CA ALA A 81 1.93 1.51 4.95
C ALA A 81 1.77 2.20 6.31
N GLU A 82 1.01 3.30 6.39
CA GLU A 82 0.68 3.98 7.64
C GLU A 82 -0.07 3.05 8.61
N TYR A 83 -1.09 2.33 8.11
CA TYR A 83 -1.87 1.40 8.90
C TYR A 83 -1.02 0.25 9.46
N VAL A 84 -0.21 -0.39 8.60
CA VAL A 84 0.69 -1.48 8.99
C VAL A 84 1.70 -0.99 10.01
N ALA A 85 2.34 0.17 9.77
CA ALA A 85 3.31 0.73 10.70
C ALA A 85 2.70 1.02 12.08
N ARG A 86 1.45 1.50 12.12
CA ARG A 86 0.71 1.68 13.38
C ARG A 86 0.43 0.35 14.09
N LYS A 87 0.09 -0.72 13.37
CA LYS A 87 -0.12 -2.06 13.93
C LYS A 87 1.18 -2.68 14.43
N VAL A 88 2.27 -2.52 13.69
CA VAL A 88 3.61 -2.96 14.13
C VAL A 88 4.02 -2.28 15.43
N LYS A 89 3.77 -0.97 15.54
CA LYS A 89 3.99 -0.24 16.80
C LYS A 89 3.13 -0.76 17.97
N GLN A 90 1.99 -1.40 17.68
CA GLN A 90 1.11 -2.03 18.67
C GLN A 90 1.53 -3.49 18.98
N GLY A 91 2.61 -4.00 18.38
CA GLY A 91 3.15 -5.34 18.63
C GLY A 91 2.74 -6.40 17.61
N TYR A 92 2.00 -6.05 16.57
CA TYR A 92 1.65 -6.99 15.50
C TYR A 92 2.81 -7.18 14.52
N THR A 93 2.88 -8.34 13.89
CA THR A 93 3.75 -8.54 12.72
C THR A 93 3.17 -7.85 11.49
N VAL A 94 4.03 -7.58 10.50
CA VAL A 94 3.57 -7.03 9.21
C VAL A 94 2.60 -7.98 8.51
N ALA A 95 2.87 -9.30 8.56
CA ALA A 95 2.00 -10.30 7.95
C ALA A 95 0.59 -10.30 8.56
N GLU A 96 0.46 -10.22 9.88
CA GLU A 96 -0.84 -10.11 10.56
C GLU A 96 -1.57 -8.82 10.16
N ALA A 97 -0.85 -7.70 10.11
CA ALA A 97 -1.44 -6.42 9.72
C ALA A 97 -1.90 -6.43 8.25
N VAL A 98 -1.15 -7.06 7.34
CA VAL A 98 -1.56 -7.20 5.93
C VAL A 98 -2.73 -8.18 5.80
N ALA A 99 -2.74 -9.29 6.54
CA ALA A 99 -3.84 -10.24 6.55
C ALA A 99 -5.15 -9.57 7.02
N GLU A 100 -5.11 -8.67 7.99
CA GLU A 100 -6.28 -7.89 8.42
C GLU A 100 -6.82 -7.00 7.27
N ILE A 101 -5.94 -6.43 6.45
CA ILE A 101 -6.33 -5.64 5.26
C ILE A 101 -6.99 -6.54 4.21
N GLU A 102 -6.43 -7.72 3.93
CA GLU A 102 -6.97 -8.66 2.94
C GLU A 102 -8.34 -9.19 3.32
N ASN A 103 -8.54 -9.45 4.61
CA ASN A 103 -9.79 -9.98 5.15
C ASN A 103 -10.85 -8.90 5.43
N THR A 104 -10.52 -7.61 5.26
CA THR A 104 -11.49 -6.53 5.43
C THR A 104 -12.46 -6.51 4.24
N PRO A 105 -13.78 -6.71 4.45
CA PRO A 105 -14.77 -6.68 3.37
C PRO A 105 -14.73 -5.37 2.63
N ARG A 106 -14.81 -5.40 1.30
CA ARG A 106 -14.83 -4.16 0.52
C ARG A 106 -16.15 -3.45 0.79
N ARG A 107 -16.14 -2.11 0.70
CA ARG A 107 -17.33 -1.29 0.92
C ARG A 107 -18.54 -1.74 0.07
N GLY A 108 -18.30 -2.21 -1.15
CA GLY A 108 -19.36 -2.77 -2.02
C GLY A 108 -19.90 -4.12 -1.57
N ASP A 109 -19.09 -4.95 -0.92
CA ASP A 109 -19.52 -6.24 -0.36
C ASP A 109 -20.41 -6.01 0.86
N LEU A 110 -20.08 -5.02 1.70
CA LEU A 110 -20.92 -4.57 2.80
C LEU A 110 -22.26 -4.01 2.32
N THR A 111 -22.26 -3.18 1.26
CA THR A 111 -23.51 -2.68 0.66
C THR A 111 -24.36 -3.83 0.14
N ARG A 112 -23.77 -4.78 -0.58
CA ARG A 112 -24.47 -5.98 -1.07
C ARG A 112 -25.04 -6.82 0.06
N LEU A 113 -24.28 -7.04 1.13
CA LEU A 113 -24.75 -7.76 2.31
C LEU A 113 -25.92 -7.03 2.98
N LEU A 114 -25.84 -5.71 3.13
CA LEU A 114 -26.94 -4.92 3.67
C LEU A 114 -28.18 -4.98 2.80
N ASP A 115 -28.03 -4.98 1.47
CA ASP A 115 -29.16 -5.13 0.55
C ASP A 115 -29.79 -6.52 0.66
N VAL A 116 -28.97 -7.59 0.73
CA VAL A 116 -29.46 -8.96 0.98
C VAL A 116 -30.22 -9.03 2.31
N VAL A 117 -29.68 -8.46 3.38
CA VAL A 117 -30.32 -8.42 4.70
C VAL A 117 -31.66 -7.67 4.63
N LYS A 118 -31.72 -6.52 3.95
CA LYS A 118 -32.97 -5.76 3.74
C LYS A 118 -34.00 -6.57 2.97
N THR A 119 -33.59 -7.23 1.88
CA THR A 119 -34.48 -8.07 1.06
C THR A 119 -35.04 -9.23 1.87
N LEU A 120 -34.20 -9.92 2.65
CA LEU A 120 -34.64 -11.02 3.52
C LEU A 120 -35.62 -10.52 4.59
N ALA A 121 -35.33 -9.40 5.24
CA ALA A 121 -36.21 -8.81 6.25
C ALA A 121 -37.59 -8.43 5.66
N LEU A 122 -37.62 -7.85 4.46
CA LEU A 122 -38.87 -7.53 3.74
C LEU A 122 -39.68 -8.79 3.40
N ASN A 123 -39.03 -9.85 2.92
CA ASN A 123 -39.69 -11.11 2.59
C ASN A 123 -40.27 -11.80 3.82
N ILE A 124 -39.56 -11.76 4.94
CA ILE A 124 -40.04 -12.28 6.23
C ILE A 124 -41.26 -11.46 6.70
N ALA A 125 -41.18 -10.12 6.63
CA ALA A 125 -42.29 -9.25 7.01
C ALA A 125 -43.54 -9.47 6.15
N GLN A 126 -43.39 -9.77 4.86
CA GLN A 126 -44.49 -10.10 3.96
C GLN A 126 -45.10 -11.48 4.25
N LYS A 127 -44.29 -12.47 4.66
CA LYS A 127 -44.77 -13.81 5.04
C LYS A 127 -45.51 -13.86 6.38
N ILE A 128 -45.27 -12.90 7.27
CA ILE A 128 -45.88 -12.84 8.61
C ILE A 128 -47.14 -11.93 8.61
N ARG A 129 -47.42 -11.19 7.52
CA ARG A 129 -48.69 -10.47 7.38
C ARG A 129 -49.83 -11.47 7.17
N PRO A 130 -50.90 -11.43 7.99
CA PRO A 130 -52.08 -12.30 7.86
C PRO A 130 -52.91 -11.97 6.62
#